data_AF-H4F2U4-F1
#
_entry.id   AF-H4F2U4-F1
#
_cell.length_a   1.000
_cell.length_b   1.000
_cell.length_c   1.000
_cell.angle_alpha   90.00
_cell.angle_beta   90.00
_cell.angle_gamma   90.00
#
_symmetry.space_group_name_H-M   'P 1'
#
loop_
_entity.id
_entity.type
_entity.pdbx_description
1 polymer ?
#
loop_
_entity_poly.entity_id
_entity_poly.type
_entity_poly.pdbx_seq_one_letter_code
_entity_poly.pdbx_strand_id
1 'polypeptide(L)' 'MTRKIRLGAFLPGGGQHVASWRHPDQPVDGAVSFEFHKQLAQTAERGLFDAYFLADGLAVGFGGAREGGNARVAGFEPV' A
#
# COMPACT_ATOMS: atom_id res chain seq x y z
N MET A 1 -18.98 -19.94 22.44
CA MET A 1 -18.61 -19.32 21.14
C MET A 1 -17.10 -19.38 20.98
N THR A 2 -16.57 -19.97 19.92
CA THR A 2 -15.14 -19.92 19.60
C THR A 2 -14.78 -18.52 19.07
N ARG A 3 -13.80 -17.87 19.69
CA ARG A 3 -13.29 -16.57 19.19
C ARG A 3 -12.50 -16.79 17.91
N LYS A 4 -12.89 -16.09 16.83
CA LYS A 4 -12.09 -16.01 15.61
C LYS A 4 -11.18 -14.78 15.66
N ILE A 5 -9.97 -14.93 15.14
CA ILE A 5 -9.07 -13.79 14.88
C ILE A 5 -9.69 -12.96 13.76
N ARG A 6 -9.65 -11.63 13.92
CA ARG A 6 -10.05 -10.68 12.88
C ARG A 6 -8.84 -10.33 12.03
N LEU A 7 -8.97 -10.41 10.72
CA LEU A 7 -7.89 -10.19 9.77
C LEU A 7 -8.14 -8.90 8.99
N GLY A 8 -7.20 -7.96 9.07
CA GLY A 8 -7.22 -6.70 8.32
C GLY A 8 -6.07 -6.66 7.31
N ALA A 9 -6.37 -6.29 6.06
CA ALA A 9 -5.39 -6.14 5.01
C ALA A 9 -4.89 -4.69 5.01
N PHE A 10 -3.67 -4.47 5.50
CA PHE A 10 -3.02 -3.16 5.51
C PHE A 10 -2.16 -3.00 4.25
N LEU A 11 -2.67 -2.26 3.26
CA LEU A 11 -2.11 -2.20 1.91
C LEU A 11 -2.13 -0.74 1.39
N PRO A 12 -1.20 0.13 1.86
CA PRO A 12 -1.06 1.49 1.39
C PRO A 12 -0.20 1.58 0.12
N GLY A 13 -0.67 2.35 -0.87
CA GLY A 13 0.06 2.60 -2.11
C GLY A 13 0.42 1.32 -2.89
N GLY A 14 1.60 1.32 -3.53
CA GLY A 14 2.06 0.20 -4.37
C GLY A 14 2.64 -0.98 -3.58
N GLY A 15 2.80 -0.85 -2.27
CA GLY A 15 3.32 -1.92 -1.42
C GLY A 15 3.87 -1.40 -0.10
N GLN A 16 3.88 -2.29 0.91
CA GLN A 16 4.28 -1.92 2.28
C GLN A 16 5.78 -1.62 2.40
N HIS A 17 6.61 -2.25 1.56
CA HIS A 17 8.05 -2.02 1.54
C HIS A 17 8.38 -0.76 0.73
N VAL A 18 9.26 0.11 1.24
CA VAL A 18 9.66 1.37 0.60
C VAL A 18 10.16 1.20 -0.84
N ALA A 19 10.82 0.08 -1.12
CA ALA A 19 11.35 -0.26 -2.44
C ALA A 19 10.49 -1.29 -3.21
N SER A 20 9.23 -1.50 -2.82
CA SER A 20 8.33 -2.47 -3.48
C SER A 20 8.16 -2.18 -4.99
N TRP A 21 8.17 -0.91 -5.37
CA TRP A 21 8.11 -0.44 -6.76
C TRP A 21 9.24 -0.97 -7.66
N ARG A 22 10.35 -1.43 -7.08
CA ARG A 22 11.49 -2.00 -7.83
C ARG A 22 11.28 -3.47 -8.20
N HIS A 23 10.27 -4.13 -7.65
CA HIS A 23 10.02 -5.53 -7.91
C HIS A 23 9.43 -5.71 -9.32
N PRO A 24 9.92 -6.67 -10.14
CA PRO A 24 9.45 -6.82 -11.53
C PRO A 24 7.96 -7.13 -11.65
N ASP A 25 7.38 -7.80 -10.65
CA ASP A 25 5.93 -8.10 -10.62
C ASP A 25 5.08 -6.98 -10.02
N GLN A 26 5.69 -5.86 -9.58
CA GLN A 26 4.93 -4.72 -9.08
C GLN A 26 4.55 -3.77 -10.22
N PRO A 27 3.27 -3.40 -10.36
CA PRO A 27 2.89 -2.29 -11.22
C PRO A 27 3.68 -1.02 -10.88
N VAL A 28 4.28 -0.43 -11.89
CA VAL A 28 5.07 0.81 -11.76
C VAL A 28 4.22 1.94 -11.19
N ASP A 29 2.94 1.99 -11.55
CA ASP A 29 1.94 2.96 -11.07
C ASP A 29 1.11 2.44 -9.88
N GLY A 30 1.54 1.35 -9.23
CA GLY A 30 0.78 0.67 -8.17
C GLY A 30 0.39 1.58 -7.00
N ALA A 31 1.13 2.66 -6.77
CA ALA A 31 0.79 3.66 -5.75
C ALA A 31 -0.50 4.44 -6.00
N VAL A 32 -0.88 4.62 -7.26
CA VAL A 32 -2.02 5.46 -7.69
C VAL A 32 -3.00 4.72 -8.60
N SER A 33 -2.70 3.48 -8.99
CA SER A 33 -3.54 2.65 -9.85
C SER A 33 -4.77 2.13 -9.09
N PHE A 34 -5.96 2.57 -9.52
CA PHE A 34 -7.22 2.08 -8.97
C PHE A 34 -7.45 0.59 -9.24
N GLU A 35 -7.19 0.12 -10.46
CA GLU A 35 -7.43 -1.29 -10.81
C GLU A 35 -6.52 -2.23 -10.00
N PHE A 36 -5.29 -1.81 -9.70
CA PHE A 36 -4.40 -2.56 -8.81
C PHE A 36 -5.00 -2.70 -7.40
N HIS A 37 -5.42 -1.60 -6.78
CA HIS A 37 -6.03 -1.62 -5.45
C HIS A 37 -7.36 -2.41 -5.41
N LYS A 38 -8.15 -2.35 -6.48
CA LYS A 38 -9.37 -3.16 -6.63
C LYS A 38 -9.05 -4.66 -6.66
N GLN A 39 -8.02 -5.10 -7.38
CA GLN A 39 -7.60 -6.50 -7.39
C GLN A 39 -7.09 -6.97 -6.02
N LEU A 40 -6.38 -6.11 -5.29
CA LEU A 40 -5.95 -6.38 -3.91
C LEU A 40 -7.16 -6.55 -2.98
N ALA A 41 -8.15 -5.66 -3.07
CA ALA A 41 -9.38 -5.74 -2.28
C ALA A 41 -10.17 -7.03 -2.58
N GLN A 42 -10.37 -7.36 -3.86
CA GLN A 42 -11.02 -8.63 -4.26
C GLN A 42 -10.26 -9.86 -3.76
N THR A 43 -8.95 -9.78 -3.66
CA THR A 43 -8.11 -10.85 -3.09
C THR A 43 -8.29 -10.97 -1.57
N ALA A 44 -8.37 -9.84 -0.85
CA ALA A 44 -8.66 -9.84 0.58
C ALA A 44 -10.07 -10.39 0.88
N GLU A 45 -11.07 -10.01 0.07
CA GLU A 45 -12.45 -10.53 0.16
C GLU A 45 -12.49 -12.05 -0.05
N ARG A 46 -11.81 -12.56 -1.09
CA ARG A 46 -11.66 -14.01 -1.32
C ARG A 46 -11.00 -14.72 -0.14
N GLY A 47 -10.11 -14.05 0.57
CA GLY A 47 -9.43 -14.53 1.78
C GLY A 47 -10.23 -14.40 3.08
N LEU A 48 -11.48 -13.91 3.03
CA LEU A 48 -12.34 -13.67 4.19
C LEU A 48 -11.76 -12.68 5.22
N PHE A 49 -10.97 -11.71 4.75
CA PHE A 49 -10.51 -10.61 5.59
C PHE A 49 -11.71 -9.74 6.00
N ASP A 50 -11.68 -9.26 7.25
CA ASP A 50 -12.75 -8.43 7.81
C ASP A 50 -12.66 -6.97 7.34
N ALA A 51 -11.47 -6.52 6.89
CA ALA A 51 -11.26 -5.14 6.47
C ALA A 51 -10.10 -4.98 5.47
N TYR A 52 -10.24 -3.97 4.60
CA TYR A 52 -9.14 -3.38 3.83
C TYR A 52 -8.81 -2.00 4.42
N PHE A 53 -7.59 -1.83 4.91
CA PHE A 53 -7.13 -0.59 5.52
C PHE A 53 -6.17 0.14 4.57
N LEU A 54 -6.65 1.25 4.01
CA LEU A 54 -5.87 2.16 3.19
C LEU A 54 -5.38 3.32 4.06
N ALA A 55 -4.10 3.31 4.43
CA ALA A 55 -3.51 4.43 5.15
C ALA A 55 -3.21 5.59 4.19
N ASP A 56 -3.42 6.80 4.67
CA ASP A 56 -3.17 8.02 3.93
C ASP A 56 -2.28 8.99 4.73
N GLY A 57 -1.67 9.94 4.04
CA GLY A 57 -0.90 11.03 4.59
C GLY A 57 -0.92 12.24 3.66
N LEU A 58 -0.87 13.44 4.23
CA LEU A 58 -0.82 14.66 3.42
C LEU A 58 0.46 14.71 2.59
N ALA A 59 0.35 15.13 1.32
CA ALA A 59 1.46 15.25 0.38
C ALA A 59 2.49 16.35 0.75
N VAL A 60 2.19 17.19 1.75
CA VAL A 60 3.09 18.24 2.24
C VAL A 60 3.81 17.79 3.50
N GLY A 61 5.13 17.58 3.39
CA GLY A 61 6.01 17.34 4.52
C GLY A 61 6.42 18.64 5.21
N PHE A 62 6.02 18.84 6.46
CA PHE A 62 6.61 19.88 7.32
C PHE A 62 7.99 19.42 7.80
N GLY A 63 9.00 19.49 6.93
CA GLY A 63 10.38 19.10 7.25
C GLY A 63 11.10 18.53 6.04
N GLY A 64 12.29 19.07 5.74
CA GLY A 64 13.06 18.81 4.51
C GLY A 64 13.19 17.33 4.13
N ALA A 65 13.06 17.07 2.83
CA ALA A 65 13.22 15.75 2.23
C ALA A 65 14.55 15.13 2.70
N ARG A 66 14.45 13.97 3.35
CA ARG A 66 15.60 13.12 3.65
C ARG A 66 15.69 12.06 2.55
N GLU A 67 16.89 11.88 2.03
CA GLU A 67 17.22 10.85 1.04
C GLU A 67 16.82 9.47 1.59
N GLY A 68 16.11 8.66 0.79
CA GLY A 68 15.55 7.37 1.23
C GLY A 68 14.33 7.48 2.15
N GLY A 69 13.48 8.50 1.94
CA GLY A 69 12.33 8.86 2.78
C GLY A 69 11.29 7.77 3.08
N ASN A 70 10.18 8.16 3.69
CA ASN A 70 9.16 7.19 4.11
C ASN A 70 8.58 6.43 2.90
N ALA A 71 8.20 5.15 3.10
CA ALA A 71 7.51 4.34 2.08
C ALA A 71 6.29 5.03 1.42
N ARG A 72 5.70 6.01 2.13
CA ARG A 72 4.59 6.86 1.67
C ARG A 72 4.96 7.85 0.56
N VAL A 73 6.25 8.14 0.39
CA VAL A 73 6.78 9.14 -0.56
C VAL A 73 7.54 8.47 -1.72
N ALA A 74 8.09 7.28 -1.47
CA ALA A 74 8.91 6.54 -2.44
C ALA A 74 8.17 6.11 -3.72
N GLY A 75 6.84 6.04 -3.70
CA GLY A 75 6.02 5.75 -4.89
C GLY A 75 6.00 6.87 -5.94
N PHE A 76 6.58 8.03 -5.65
CA PHE A 76 6.73 9.16 -6.58
C PHE A 76 8.18 9.39 -7.02
N GLU A 77 9.12 8.53 -6.63
CA GLU A 77 10.49 8.66 -7.13
C GLU A 77 10.52 8.32 -8.63
N PRO A 78 11.25 9.10 -9.45
CA PRO A 78 11.39 8.81 -10.87
C PRO A 78 12.08 7.46 -11.06
N VAL A 79 11.45 6.61 -11.88
CA VAL A 79 12.02 5.37 -12.42
C VAL A 79 13.24 5.64 -13.30
#